data_AF-A0A3B9YQY2-F1
#
_entry.id   AF-A0A3B9YQY2-F1
#
_cell.length_a   1.000
_cell.length_b   1.000
_cell.length_c   1.000
_cell.angle_alpha   90.00
_cell.angle_beta   90.00
_cell.angle_gamma   90.00
#
_symmetry.space_group_name_H-M   'P 1'
#
loop_
_entity.id
_entity.type
_entity.pdbx_description
1 polymer ?
#
loop_
_entity_poly.entity_id
_entity_poly.type
_entity_poly.pdbx_seq_one_letter_code
_entity_poly.pdbx_strand_id
1 'polypeptide(L)' 'PAGAEIPRFCYHERLSVAGNCRMCLIEVRMGGKPGPKPVASCAQQLKDLPPVKEGQPLHELITNSVTVKKAREGVME' A
#
# COMPACT_ATOMS: atom_id res chain seq x y z
N PRO A 1 12.67 6.71 6.21
CA PRO A 1 11.89 7.02 4.99
C PRO A 1 12.73 6.70 3.74
N ALA A 2 12.12 6.09 2.72
CA ALA A 2 12.78 5.43 1.56
C ALA A 2 13.60 4.19 1.98
N GLY A 3 13.18 2.98 1.56
CA GLY A 3 13.97 1.78 1.83
C GLY A 3 13.27 0.45 1.56
N ALA A 4 11.94 0.41 1.53
CA ALA A 4 11.22 -0.77 1.09
C ALA A 4 10.95 -0.69 -0.41
N GLU A 5 11.68 -1.47 -1.20
CA GLU A 5 11.31 -1.71 -2.59
C GLU A 5 9.98 -2.47 -2.64
N ILE A 6 8.99 -1.86 -3.27
CA ILE A 6 7.70 -2.49 -3.51
C ILE A 6 7.74 -3.09 -4.92
N PRO A 7 7.47 -4.39 -5.08
CA PRO A 7 7.48 -5.03 -6.39
C PRO A 7 6.34 -4.48 -7.25
N ARG A 8 6.63 -4.24 -8.53
CA ARG A 8 5.71 -3.63 -9.49
C ARG A 8 5.94 -4.24 -10.87
N PHE A 9 4.85 -4.49 -11.60
CA PHE A 9 4.93 -4.89 -13.01
C PHE A 9 4.30 -3.85 -13.93
N CYS A 10 3.14 -3.31 -13.56
CA CYS A 10 2.37 -2.40 -14.42
C CYS A 10 2.57 -0.91 -14.12
N TYR A 11 3.55 -0.54 -13.29
CA TYR A 11 3.76 0.85 -12.87
C TYR A 11 5.10 1.36 -13.36
N HIS A 12 5.08 2.58 -13.90
CA HIS A 12 6.26 3.33 -14.32
C HIS A 12 6.03 4.81 -14.00
N GLU A 13 7.05 5.49 -13.49
CA GLU A 13 6.94 6.88 -12.98
C GLU A 13 6.51 7.90 -14.05
N ARG A 14 6.82 7.62 -15.33
CA ARG A 14 6.51 8.48 -16.48
C ARG A 14 5.23 8.11 -17.21
N LEU A 15 4.55 7.06 -16.77
CA LEU A 15 3.31 6.59 -17.38
C LEU A 15 2.14 6.76 -16.41
N SER A 16 0.94 6.83 -16.95
CA SER A 16 -0.28 6.81 -16.14
C SER A 16 -0.38 5.52 -15.33
N VAL A 17 -1.00 5.61 -14.15
CA VAL A 17 -1.18 4.47 -13.25
C VAL A 17 -2.15 3.45 -13.86
N ALA A 18 -1.69 2.23 -14.14
CA ALA A 18 -2.54 1.16 -14.67
C ALA A 18 -3.29 0.36 -13.58
N GLY A 19 -2.61 -0.03 -12.49
CA GLY A 19 -3.24 -0.70 -11.33
C GLY A 19 -3.74 -2.13 -11.54
N ASN A 20 -3.48 -2.76 -12.69
CA ASN A 20 -3.99 -4.11 -13.01
C ASN A 20 -3.16 -5.26 -12.40
N CYS A 21 -1.84 -5.12 -12.22
CA CYS A 21 -0.98 -6.24 -11.80
C CYS A 21 -1.10 -6.64 -10.32
N ARG A 22 -1.66 -5.79 -9.45
CA ARG A 22 -1.81 -6.01 -7.99
C ARG A 22 -0.54 -6.47 -7.23
N MET A 23 0.64 -6.40 -7.82
CA MET A 23 1.89 -6.79 -7.14
C MET A 23 2.32 -5.78 -6.07
N CYS A 24 1.92 -4.52 -6.24
CA CYS A 24 2.33 -3.43 -5.37
C CYS A 24 1.45 -3.28 -4.10
N LEU A 25 0.74 -4.33 -3.69
CA LEU A 25 -0.14 -4.30 -2.53
C LEU A 25 0.63 -4.00 -1.25
N ILE A 26 0.04 -3.15 -0.41
CA ILE A 26 0.53 -2.75 0.91
C ILE A 26 -0.64 -2.71 1.89
N GLU A 27 -0.35 -2.77 3.18
CA GLU A 27 -1.33 -2.55 4.23
C GLU A 27 -1.24 -1.09 4.72
N VAL A 28 -2.38 -0.50 5.01
CA VAL A 28 -2.47 0.87 5.54
C VAL A 28 -3.10 0.81 6.92
N ARG A 29 -2.39 1.33 7.93
CA ARG A 29 -2.99 1.59 9.24
C ARG A 29 -3.45 3.03 9.31
N MET A 30 -4.76 3.21 9.48
CA MET A 30 -5.37 4.53 9.62
C MET A 30 -5.64 4.82 11.08
N GLY A 31 -5.02 5.85 11.67
CA GLY A 31 -5.28 6.19 13.07
C GLY A 31 -4.91 5.05 14.03
N GLY A 32 -3.86 4.27 13.71
CA GLY A 32 -3.46 3.08 14.47
C GLY A 32 -4.31 1.82 14.23
N LYS A 33 -5.31 1.85 13.35
CA LYS A 33 -6.16 0.69 13.04
C LYS A 33 -5.83 0.11 11.67
N PRO A 34 -5.65 -1.22 11.54
CA PRO A 34 -5.43 -1.85 10.25
C PRO A 34 -6.65 -1.68 9.33
N GLY A 35 -6.39 -1.33 8.08
CA GLY A 35 -7.42 -1.28 7.05
C GLY A 35 -8.00 -2.66 6.75
N PRO A 36 -9.23 -2.74 6.20
CA PRO A 36 -9.92 -4.01 5.97
C PRO A 36 -9.29 -4.84 4.85
N LYS A 37 -8.58 -4.20 3.90
CA LYS A 37 -7.96 -4.86 2.74
C LYS A 37 -6.62 -4.20 2.38
N PRO A 38 -5.66 -4.96 1.82
CA PRO A 38 -4.47 -4.37 1.21
C PRO A 38 -4.84 -3.46 0.04
N VAL A 39 -4.08 -2.39 -0.14
CA VAL A 39 -4.28 -1.36 -1.17
C VAL A 39 -3.11 -1.32 -2.14
N ALA A 40 -3.36 -0.90 -3.37
CA ALA A 40 -2.32 -0.78 -4.39
C ALA A 40 -1.52 0.52 -4.19
N SER A 41 -0.25 0.41 -3.81
CA SER A 41 0.62 1.57 -3.58
C SER A 41 0.86 2.45 -4.82
N CYS A 42 0.68 1.91 -6.03
CA CYS A 42 0.80 2.69 -7.26
C CYS A 42 -0.36 3.67 -7.48
N ALA A 43 -1.52 3.42 -6.86
CA ALA A 43 -2.74 4.20 -7.06
C ALA A 43 -3.18 4.96 -5.81
N GLN A 44 -2.77 4.53 -4.62
CA GLN A 44 -3.14 5.16 -3.35
C GLN A 44 -1.89 5.53 -2.56
N GLN A 45 -1.69 6.82 -2.34
CA GLN A 45 -0.63 7.39 -1.53
C GLN A 45 -1.16 7.86 -0.17
N LEU A 46 -0.25 8.13 0.77
CA LEU A 46 -0.60 8.61 2.11
C LEU A 46 -1.40 9.91 2.08
N LYS A 47 -1.09 10.78 1.12
CA LYS A 47 -1.75 12.09 0.91
C LYS A 47 -3.20 11.96 0.44
N ASP A 48 -3.57 10.82 -0.12
CA ASP A 48 -4.93 10.56 -0.61
C ASP A 48 -5.84 10.05 0.51
N LEU A 49 -5.28 9.77 1.71
CA LEU A 49 -6.03 9.34 2.87
C LEU A 49 -6.66 10.55 3.59
N PRO A 50 -7.84 10.37 4.21
CA PRO A 50 -8.43 11.39 5.07
C PRO A 50 -7.44 11.81 6.18
N PRO A 51 -7.45 13.07 6.64
CA PRO A 51 -6.57 13.48 7.71
C PRO A 51 -6.84 12.70 8.99
N VAL A 52 -5.76 12.45 9.74
CA VAL A 52 -5.80 11.83 11.06
C VAL A 52 -6.57 12.76 12.01
N LYS A 53 -7.46 12.21 12.84
CA LYS A 53 -8.17 13.00 13.85
C LYS A 53 -7.24 13.38 15.01
N GLU A 54 -7.54 14.47 15.69
CA GLU A 54 -6.81 14.88 16.89
C GLU A 54 -6.74 13.74 17.91
N GLY A 55 -5.54 13.44 18.40
CA GLY A 55 -5.27 12.35 19.33
C GLY A 55 -5.11 10.95 18.70
N GLN A 56 -5.23 10.80 17.38
CA GLN A 56 -4.96 9.53 16.71
C GLN A 56 -3.50 9.43 16.21
N PRO A 57 -2.92 8.21 16.19
CA PRO A 57 -1.62 7.98 15.54
C PRO A 57 -1.65 8.33 14.04
N LEU A 58 -0.49 8.75 13.52
CA LEU A 58 -0.36 9.00 12.08
C LEU A 58 -0.65 7.74 11.25
N HIS A 59 -0.99 7.96 9.98
CA HIS A 59 -1.12 6.87 9.02
C HIS A 59 0.22 6.18 8.79
N GLU A 60 0.20 4.85 8.76
CA GLU A 60 1.38 4.02 8.54
C GLU A 60 1.16 3.14 7.31
N LEU A 61 2.17 3.08 6.43
CA LEU A 61 2.21 2.17 5.28
C LEU A 61 3.10 0.98 5.64
N ILE A 62 2.54 -0.22 5.56
CA ILE A 62 3.22 -1.44 5.95
C ILE A 62 3.39 -2.31 4.71
N THR A 63 4.64 -2.62 4.40
CA THR A 63 5.03 -3.34 3.17
C THR A 63 5.41 -4.79 3.41
N ASN A 64 5.51 -5.22 4.69
CA ASN A 64 6.07 -6.50 5.11
C ASN A 64 5.14 -7.31 6.04
N SER A 65 3.87 -6.94 6.17
CA SER A 65 2.91 -7.71 6.98
C SER A 65 2.62 -9.09 6.39
N VAL A 66 2.15 -10.03 7.21
CA VAL A 66 1.76 -11.38 6.78
C VAL A 66 0.69 -11.31 5.69
N THR A 67 -0.28 -10.40 5.84
CA THR A 67 -1.35 -10.16 4.86
C THR A 67 -0.78 -9.71 3.51
N VAL A 68 0.18 -8.78 3.52
CA VAL A 68 0.81 -8.28 2.29
C VAL A 68 1.63 -9.35 1.60
N LYS A 69 2.41 -10.14 2.36
CA LYS A 69 3.19 -11.25 1.81
C LYS A 69 2.30 -12.27 1.12
N LYS A 70 1.27 -12.76 1.84
CA LYS A 70 0.28 -13.70 1.31
C LYS A 70 -0.44 -13.16 0.07
N ALA A 71 -0.80 -11.87 0.08
CA ALA A 71 -1.44 -11.24 -1.08
C ALA A 71 -0.52 -11.16 -2.30
N ARG A 72 0.78 -10.92 -2.11
CA ARG A 72 1.76 -10.89 -3.22
C ARG A 72 2.08 -12.28 -3.75
N GLU A 73 2.17 -13.28 -2.86
CA GLU A 73 2.32 -14.68 -3.23
C GLU A 73 1.17 -15.14 -4.13
N GLY A 74 -0.09 -14.85 -3.75
CA GLY A 74 -1.25 -15.18 -4.57
C GLY A 74 -1.41 -14.39 -5.88
N VAL A 75 -0.56 -13.39 -6.14
CA VAL A 75 -0.48 -12.72 -7.46
C VAL A 75 0.58 -13.38 -8.35
N MET A 76 1.53 -14.12 -7.77
CA MET A 76 2.57 -14.85 -8.50
C MET A 76 2.24 -16.33 -8.76
N GLU A 77 1.22 -16.86 -8.11
CA GLU A 77 0.66 -18.20 -8.37
C GLU A 77 -0.04 -18.25 -9.74
#